data_AF-A0A5P9D7R7-F1
#
_entry.id   AF-A0A5P9D7R7-F1
#
_cell.length_a   1.000
_cell.length_b   1.000
_cell.length_c   1.000
_cell.angle_alpha   90.00
_cell.angle_beta   90.00
_cell.angle_gamma   90.00
#
_symmetry.space_group_name_H-M   'P 1'
#
loop_
_entity.id
_entity.type
_entity.pdbx_description
1 polymer ?
#
loop_
_entity_poly.entity_id
_entity_poly.type
_entity_poly.pdbx_seq_one_letter_code
_entity_poly.pdbx_strand_id
1 'polypeptide(L)'
;MLYSQLSDRPAFAGTLQDIEERRYQLWLKAISAVVIATLTFNFLLAVFNTNLIGISESHVILTELALIGCALLLAMSRNPALYVILALYLSYMAFILALRPELDLKAIRDFLIPIIFYFIGRKFQRIEDADRLVWTCTFIVLAIGFFEFLFLDLYTQAVDIFGYYVARGTLEIDDNFIEGSNLFVSSTRVGGRNFFDFLGQIRASSVFLEPVTMGNFGAFLCLWALFRKGMHHRILLLVLAFVVIVLADARFGMFVCFFLFVAAGAAYLVPRFLWWCLPPLIVFALAVFGGLFPDLPWADNFIGRLIHASHLQQLITLDALFGLRPDVPFLADNGFAYSIVKCGIIGLLALWTLFVFAPSNSQQALHFKALAVVYISLLMTVSNSFYSIKLAALFWVAAGAADIMKSSTTITRRQDAAAKPTASNHDTRSFWSTREQNRQSLRARV
;
A
#
# COMPACT_ATOMS: atom_id res chain seq x y z
N MET A 1 -18.60 -39.51 -14.21
CA MET A 1 -18.72 -40.72 -13.36
C MET A 1 -17.38 -41.32 -12.93
N LEU A 2 -16.31 -41.32 -13.74
CA LEU A 2 -14.98 -41.77 -13.25
C LEU A 2 -14.33 -40.86 -12.19
N TYR A 3 -14.66 -39.56 -12.17
CA TYR A 3 -14.07 -38.60 -11.23
C TYR A 3 -14.58 -38.75 -9.79
N SER A 4 -15.79 -39.30 -9.59
CA SER A 4 -16.36 -39.48 -8.24
C SER A 4 -15.96 -40.79 -7.58
N GLN A 5 -15.42 -41.77 -8.33
CA GLN A 5 -14.95 -43.04 -7.75
C GLN A 5 -13.47 -43.02 -7.37
N LEU A 6 -12.70 -42.02 -7.81
CA LEU A 6 -11.29 -41.84 -7.43
C LEU A 6 -11.11 -40.94 -6.19
N SER A 7 -12.11 -40.14 -5.83
CA SER A 7 -12.07 -39.27 -4.63
C SER A 7 -12.23 -40.02 -3.31
N ASP A 8 -12.75 -41.25 -3.33
CA ASP A 8 -13.02 -42.04 -2.12
C ASP A 8 -11.81 -42.81 -1.59
N ARG A 9 -10.63 -42.66 -2.22
CA ARG A 9 -9.38 -43.22 -1.69
C ARG A 9 -8.64 -42.15 -0.88
N PRO A 10 -8.58 -42.24 0.47
CA PRO A 10 -7.93 -41.24 1.31
C PRO A 10 -6.45 -41.00 0.96
N ALA A 11 -5.77 -42.01 0.40
CA ALA A 11 -4.39 -41.88 -0.10
C ALA A 11 -4.25 -40.93 -1.32
N PHE A 12 -5.27 -40.84 -2.18
CA PHE A 12 -5.24 -39.98 -3.36
C PHE A 12 -5.56 -38.53 -3.02
N ALA A 13 -6.46 -38.30 -2.05
CA ALA A 13 -6.78 -36.97 -1.54
C ALA A 13 -5.58 -36.28 -0.88
N GLY A 14 -4.79 -37.01 -0.07
CA GLY A 14 -3.56 -36.48 0.53
C GLY A 14 -2.51 -36.07 -0.50
N THR A 15 -2.31 -36.89 -1.53
CA THR A 15 -1.34 -36.62 -2.60
C THR A 15 -1.69 -35.35 -3.40
N LEU A 16 -2.98 -35.09 -3.66
CA LEU A 16 -3.41 -33.88 -4.36
C LEU A 16 -3.23 -32.62 -3.52
N GLN A 17 -3.55 -32.69 -2.22
CA GLN A 17 -3.38 -31.57 -1.30
C GLN A 17 -1.90 -31.18 -1.15
N ASP A 18 -1.00 -32.17 -1.08
CA ASP A 18 0.45 -31.94 -1.04
C ASP A 18 0.97 -31.27 -2.31
N ILE A 19 0.46 -31.65 -3.49
CA ILE A 19 0.83 -31.02 -4.77
C ILE A 19 0.36 -29.57 -4.81
N GLU A 20 -0.86 -29.28 -4.36
CA GLU A 20 -1.41 -27.92 -4.31
C GLU A 20 -0.63 -27.02 -3.34
N GLU A 21 -0.33 -27.52 -2.14
CA GLU A 21 0.49 -26.80 -1.15
C GLU A 21 1.89 -26.52 -1.72
N ARG A 22 2.53 -27.52 -2.34
CA ARG A 22 3.86 -27.33 -2.95
C ARG A 22 3.84 -26.28 -4.07
N ARG A 23 2.81 -26.29 -4.93
CA ARG A 23 2.62 -25.27 -5.97
C ARG A 23 2.41 -23.88 -5.36
N TYR A 24 1.60 -23.78 -4.31
CA TYR A 24 1.38 -22.55 -3.59
C TYR A 24 2.68 -22.01 -2.98
N GLN A 25 3.48 -22.87 -2.34
CA GLN A 25 4.77 -22.47 -1.77
C GLN A 25 5.76 -21.98 -2.82
N LEU A 26 5.83 -22.62 -3.99
CA LEU A 26 6.67 -22.15 -5.10
C LEU A 26 6.20 -20.79 -5.64
N TRP A 27 4.90 -20.62 -5.83
CA TRP A 27 4.30 -19.35 -6.24
C TRP A 27 4.55 -18.24 -5.21
N LEU A 28 4.43 -18.54 -3.91
CA LEU A 28 4.69 -17.60 -2.82
C LEU A 28 6.15 -17.16 -2.78
N LYS A 29 7.10 -18.09 -2.98
CA LYS A 29 8.53 -17.76 -3.10
C LYS A 29 8.80 -16.85 -4.29
N ALA A 30 8.19 -17.13 -5.44
CA ALA A 30 8.33 -16.29 -6.64
C ALA A 30 7.79 -14.87 -6.40
N ILE A 31 6.63 -14.71 -5.77
CA ILE A 31 6.10 -13.38 -5.44
C ILE A 31 6.99 -12.66 -4.43
N SER A 32 7.43 -13.36 -3.39
CA SER A 32 8.30 -12.76 -2.38
C SER A 32 9.58 -12.24 -3.04
N ALA A 33 10.17 -13.01 -3.96
CA ALA A 33 11.33 -12.57 -4.73
C ALA A 33 11.01 -11.35 -5.61
N VAL A 34 9.88 -11.33 -6.32
CA VAL A 34 9.48 -10.17 -7.14
C VAL A 34 9.26 -8.93 -6.27
N VAL A 35 8.53 -9.04 -5.16
CA VAL A 35 8.26 -7.88 -4.28
C VAL A 35 9.55 -7.37 -3.64
N ILE A 36 10.42 -8.26 -3.16
CA ILE A 36 11.73 -7.86 -2.64
C ILE A 36 12.56 -7.20 -3.74
N ALA A 37 12.57 -7.73 -4.96
CA ALA A 37 13.26 -7.11 -6.08
C ALA A 37 12.69 -5.73 -6.42
N THR A 38 11.37 -5.54 -6.41
CA THR A 38 10.77 -4.20 -6.61
C THR A 38 11.17 -3.21 -5.52
N LEU A 39 11.35 -3.69 -4.29
CA LEU A 39 11.81 -2.87 -3.17
C LEU A 39 13.29 -2.47 -3.33
N THR A 40 14.15 -3.38 -3.78
CA THR A 40 15.61 -3.20 -3.75
C THR A 40 16.24 -2.83 -5.09
N PHE A 41 15.57 -2.95 -6.24
CA PHE A 41 16.23 -2.80 -7.54
C PHE A 41 16.87 -1.42 -7.74
N ASN A 42 16.23 -0.33 -7.30
CA ASN A 42 16.83 1.01 -7.41
C ASN A 42 18.14 1.11 -6.62
N PHE A 43 18.16 0.58 -5.40
CA PHE A 43 19.37 0.50 -4.59
C PHE A 43 20.46 -0.33 -5.27
N LEU A 44 20.12 -1.51 -5.79
CA LEU A 44 21.07 -2.34 -6.51
C LEU A 44 21.61 -1.64 -7.76
N LEU A 45 20.75 -0.96 -8.53
CA LEU A 45 21.18 -0.18 -9.70
C LEU A 45 22.09 0.99 -9.29
N ALA A 46 21.85 1.65 -8.16
CA ALA A 46 22.75 2.67 -7.64
C ALA A 46 24.13 2.09 -7.24
N VAL A 47 24.16 0.91 -6.61
CA VAL A 47 25.41 0.17 -6.33
C VAL A 47 26.14 -0.16 -7.64
N PHE A 48 25.43 -0.67 -8.65
CA PHE A 48 26.02 -0.97 -9.97
C PHE A 48 26.56 0.28 -10.65
N ASN A 49 25.81 1.39 -10.60
CA ASN A 49 26.19 2.68 -11.14
C ASN A 49 27.52 3.19 -10.55
N THR A 50 27.68 2.98 -9.26
CA THR A 50 28.84 3.47 -8.50
C THR A 50 30.08 2.62 -8.74
N ASN A 51 29.93 1.29 -8.80
CA ASN A 51 31.08 0.38 -8.70
C ASN A 51 31.43 -0.39 -9.97
N LEU A 52 30.48 -0.56 -10.91
CA LEU A 52 30.61 -1.58 -11.95
C LEU A 52 30.36 -1.03 -13.36
N ILE A 53 29.19 -0.43 -13.60
CA ILE A 53 28.77 0.02 -14.93
C ILE A 53 27.95 1.31 -14.82
N GLY A 54 28.09 2.22 -15.77
CA GLY A 54 27.22 3.39 -15.85
C GLY A 54 25.77 2.98 -16.13
N ILE A 55 24.85 3.36 -15.26
CA ILE A 55 23.41 3.09 -15.41
C ILE A 55 22.76 4.26 -16.12
N SER A 56 21.95 3.97 -17.13
CA SER A 56 21.10 4.95 -17.80
C SER A 56 19.63 4.77 -17.44
N GLU A 57 18.80 5.77 -17.77
CA GLU A 57 17.34 5.70 -17.62
C GLU A 57 16.73 4.41 -18.21
N SER A 58 17.23 3.96 -19.37
CA SER A 58 16.72 2.75 -20.05
C SER A 58 16.87 1.49 -19.20
N HIS A 59 17.94 1.36 -18.42
CA HIS A 59 18.15 0.22 -17.54
C HIS A 59 17.11 0.18 -16.41
N VAL A 60 16.78 1.36 -15.86
CA VAL A 60 15.76 1.50 -14.82
C VAL A 60 14.40 1.12 -15.37
N ILE A 61 14.02 1.66 -16.53
CA ILE A 61 12.75 1.37 -17.21
C ILE A 61 12.64 -0.12 -17.53
N LEU A 62 13.67 -0.72 -18.12
CA LEU A 62 13.67 -2.13 -18.50
C LEU A 62 13.54 -3.05 -17.28
N THR A 63 14.28 -2.77 -16.21
CA THR A 63 14.21 -3.55 -14.97
C THR A 63 12.82 -3.46 -14.34
N GLU A 64 12.25 -2.26 -14.29
CA GLU A 64 10.90 -2.06 -13.75
C GLU A 64 9.83 -2.77 -14.59
N LEU A 65 9.89 -2.66 -15.92
CA LEU A 65 8.99 -3.38 -16.82
C LEU A 65 9.14 -4.89 -16.70
N ALA A 66 10.36 -5.41 -16.54
CA ALA A 66 10.59 -6.84 -16.32
C ALA A 66 9.94 -7.32 -15.01
N LEU A 67 10.08 -6.56 -13.93
CA LEU A 67 9.45 -6.87 -12.63
C LEU A 67 7.92 -6.83 -12.71
N ILE A 68 7.35 -5.83 -13.38
CA ILE A 68 5.91 -5.73 -13.62
C ILE A 68 5.41 -6.88 -14.50
N GLY A 69 6.17 -7.25 -15.54
CA GLY A 69 5.87 -8.38 -16.41
C GLY A 69 5.86 -9.70 -15.65
N CYS A 70 6.88 -9.96 -14.83
CA CYS A 70 6.92 -11.13 -13.95
C CYS A 70 5.74 -11.15 -12.96
N ALA A 71 5.42 -10.00 -12.36
CA ALA A 71 4.28 -9.85 -11.47
C ALA A 71 2.96 -10.16 -12.19
N LEU A 72 2.78 -9.65 -13.41
CA LEU A 72 1.58 -9.89 -14.23
C LEU A 72 1.41 -11.40 -14.52
N LEU A 73 2.48 -12.09 -14.93
CA LEU A 73 2.45 -13.54 -15.17
C LEU A 73 2.05 -14.31 -13.90
N LEU A 74 2.53 -13.89 -12.73
CA LEU A 74 2.17 -14.48 -11.43
C LEU A 74 0.73 -14.13 -11.00
N ALA A 75 0.21 -12.97 -11.42
CA ALA A 75 -1.15 -12.51 -11.16
C ALA A 75 -2.19 -13.27 -12.01
N MET A 76 -1.80 -13.71 -13.22
CA MET A 76 -2.69 -14.44 -14.13
C MET A 76 -3.39 -15.60 -13.43
N SER A 77 -4.69 -15.70 -13.67
CA SER A 77 -5.55 -16.73 -13.09
C SER A 77 -6.70 -17.02 -14.04
N ARG A 78 -7.56 -17.98 -13.68
CA ARG A 78 -8.80 -18.25 -14.42
C ARG A 78 -9.90 -17.21 -14.16
N ASN A 79 -9.68 -16.26 -13.24
CA ASN A 79 -10.67 -15.25 -12.90
C ASN A 79 -10.70 -14.15 -13.99
N PRO A 80 -11.85 -13.90 -14.65
CA PRO A 80 -11.95 -12.91 -15.71
C PRO A 80 -11.74 -11.46 -15.24
N ALA A 81 -11.91 -11.18 -13.94
CA ALA A 81 -11.89 -9.82 -13.40
C ALA A 81 -10.59 -9.07 -13.69
N LEU A 82 -9.43 -9.73 -13.59
CA LEU A 82 -8.13 -9.11 -13.91
C LEU A 82 -8.09 -8.70 -15.40
N TYR A 83 -8.47 -9.59 -16.30
CA TYR A 83 -8.42 -9.33 -17.74
C TYR A 83 -9.42 -8.25 -18.17
N VAL A 84 -10.62 -8.24 -17.58
CA VAL A 84 -11.62 -7.19 -17.85
C VAL A 84 -11.11 -5.83 -17.39
N ILE A 85 -10.56 -5.73 -16.18
CA ILE A 85 -10.01 -4.47 -15.65
C ILE A 85 -8.81 -4.02 -16.48
N LEU A 86 -7.90 -4.93 -16.83
CA LEU A 86 -6.76 -4.61 -17.69
C LEU A 86 -7.21 -4.16 -19.08
N ALA A 87 -8.17 -4.85 -19.70
CA ALA A 87 -8.69 -4.47 -21.02
C ALA A 87 -9.35 -3.09 -20.99
N LEU A 88 -10.20 -2.80 -19.99
CA LEU A 88 -10.83 -1.50 -19.83
C LEU A 88 -9.78 -0.40 -19.58
N TYR A 89 -8.84 -0.65 -18.66
CA TYR A 89 -7.79 0.31 -18.32
C TYR A 89 -6.87 0.59 -19.51
N LEU A 90 -6.36 -0.43 -20.19
CA LEU A 90 -5.47 -0.27 -21.33
C LEU A 90 -6.20 0.37 -22.52
N SER A 91 -7.47 0.05 -22.75
CA SER A 91 -8.28 0.70 -23.79
C SER A 91 -8.49 2.19 -23.47
N TYR A 92 -8.78 2.51 -22.21
CA TYR A 92 -8.92 3.89 -21.75
C TYR A 92 -7.60 4.67 -21.89
N MET A 93 -6.48 4.08 -21.47
CA MET A 93 -5.17 4.73 -21.64
C MET A 93 -4.81 4.88 -23.11
N ALA A 94 -5.05 3.87 -23.96
CA ALA A 94 -4.82 3.97 -25.40
C ALA A 94 -5.65 5.11 -26.02
N PHE A 95 -6.91 5.28 -25.60
CA PHE A 95 -7.74 6.40 -26.00
C PHE A 95 -7.15 7.75 -25.57
N ILE A 96 -6.73 7.88 -24.31
CA ILE A 96 -6.09 9.12 -23.82
C ILE A 96 -4.79 9.41 -24.56
N LEU A 97 -3.91 8.42 -24.73
CA LEU A 97 -2.64 8.60 -25.45
C LEU A 97 -2.85 8.96 -26.93
N ALA A 98 -3.89 8.45 -27.58
CA ALA A 98 -4.22 8.81 -28.95
C ALA A 98 -4.66 10.28 -29.12
N LEU A 99 -5.14 10.91 -28.04
CA LEU A 99 -5.53 12.32 -28.02
C LEU A 99 -4.40 13.25 -27.55
N ARG A 100 -3.28 12.70 -27.05
CA ARG A 100 -2.14 13.49 -26.58
C ARG A 100 -1.20 13.87 -27.71
N PRO A 101 -0.54 15.03 -27.61
CA PRO A 101 0.53 15.39 -28.53
C PRO A 101 1.79 14.51 -28.35
N GLU A 102 2.00 13.97 -27.14
CA GLU A 102 3.18 13.22 -26.76
C GLU A 102 2.84 11.87 -26.11
N LEU A 103 3.64 10.85 -26.41
CA LEU A 103 3.47 9.51 -25.85
C LEU A 103 4.15 9.39 -24.48
N ASP A 104 3.36 9.55 -23.42
CA ASP A 104 3.80 9.30 -22.06
C ASP A 104 3.43 7.88 -21.59
N LEU A 105 4.36 6.93 -21.80
CA LEU A 105 4.19 5.53 -21.39
C LEU A 105 4.35 5.32 -19.87
N LYS A 106 4.94 6.28 -19.16
CA LYS A 106 5.15 6.20 -17.71
C LYS A 106 3.82 6.13 -16.98
N ALA A 107 2.85 6.93 -17.42
CA ALA A 107 1.50 6.93 -16.88
C ALA A 107 0.87 5.51 -16.92
N ILE A 108 1.02 4.80 -18.04
CA ILE A 108 0.43 3.45 -18.19
C ILE A 108 0.97 2.52 -17.11
N ARG A 109 2.29 2.52 -16.93
CA ARG A 109 3.01 1.69 -15.96
C ARG A 109 2.59 2.01 -14.53
N ASP A 110 2.53 3.28 -14.17
CA ASP A 110 2.27 3.72 -12.80
C ASP A 110 0.92 3.22 -12.26
N PHE A 111 -0.16 3.21 -13.06
CA PHE A 111 -1.45 2.64 -12.63
C PHE A 111 -1.57 1.12 -12.85
N LEU A 112 -0.72 0.50 -13.68
CA LEU A 112 -0.66 -0.97 -13.78
C LEU A 112 -0.16 -1.61 -12.49
N ILE A 113 0.77 -0.97 -11.79
CA ILE A 113 1.35 -1.47 -10.53
C ILE A 113 0.23 -1.75 -9.49
N PRO A 114 -0.63 -0.78 -9.12
CA PRO A 114 -1.80 -1.01 -8.29
C PRO A 114 -2.64 -2.23 -8.69
N ILE A 115 -2.99 -2.33 -9.97
CA ILE A 115 -3.90 -3.36 -10.48
C ILE A 115 -3.25 -4.74 -10.31
N ILE A 116 -2.03 -4.91 -10.82
CA ILE A 116 -1.34 -6.20 -10.86
C ILE A 116 -1.07 -6.71 -9.45
N PHE A 117 -0.44 -5.88 -8.59
CA PHE A 117 -0.05 -6.30 -7.26
C PHE A 117 -1.25 -6.51 -6.33
N TYR A 118 -2.34 -5.77 -6.52
CA TYR A 118 -3.60 -6.05 -5.82
C TYR A 118 -4.17 -7.42 -6.18
N PHE A 119 -4.20 -7.80 -7.46
CA PHE A 119 -4.68 -9.11 -7.89
C PHE A 119 -3.76 -10.26 -7.46
N ILE A 120 -2.45 -10.04 -7.34
CA ILE A 120 -1.53 -10.98 -6.69
C ILE A 120 -1.92 -11.18 -5.23
N GLY A 121 -2.13 -10.09 -4.48
CA GLY A 121 -2.57 -10.11 -3.09
C GLY A 121 -3.83 -10.94 -2.86
N ARG A 122 -4.82 -10.81 -3.75
CA ARG A 122 -6.07 -11.60 -3.67
C ARG A 122 -5.92 -13.11 -3.90
N LYS A 123 -4.73 -13.60 -4.27
CA LYS A 123 -4.44 -15.03 -4.44
C LYS A 123 -3.74 -15.64 -3.21
N PHE A 124 -3.44 -14.85 -2.18
CA PHE A 124 -2.88 -15.38 -0.93
C PHE A 124 -3.88 -16.34 -0.27
N GLN A 125 -3.41 -17.50 0.20
CA GLN A 125 -4.26 -18.44 0.92
C GLN A 125 -4.33 -18.10 2.41
N ARG A 126 -3.23 -17.55 2.95
CA ARG A 126 -3.07 -17.18 4.36
C ARG A 126 -2.60 -15.73 4.45
N ILE A 127 -3.19 -14.97 5.36
CA ILE A 127 -2.80 -13.58 5.59
C ILE A 127 -1.43 -13.48 6.25
N GLU A 128 -1.03 -14.52 6.97
CA GLU A 128 0.27 -14.65 7.64
C GLU A 128 1.42 -14.67 6.62
N ASP A 129 1.18 -15.12 5.38
CA ASP A 129 2.18 -15.07 4.32
C ASP A 129 2.43 -13.63 3.85
N ALA A 130 1.41 -12.75 3.91
CA ALA A 130 1.60 -11.32 3.71
C ALA A 130 2.30 -10.66 4.92
N ASP A 131 1.97 -11.09 6.15
CA ASP A 131 2.67 -10.63 7.37
C ASP A 131 4.18 -10.91 7.27
N ARG A 132 4.58 -12.12 6.85
CA ARG A 132 5.99 -12.51 6.64
C ARG A 132 6.68 -11.65 5.59
N LEU A 133 5.98 -11.32 4.50
CA LEU A 133 6.52 -10.48 3.44
C LEU A 133 6.78 -9.05 3.95
N VAL A 134 5.82 -8.46 4.67
CA VAL A 134 5.98 -7.15 5.31
C VAL A 134 7.15 -7.14 6.29
N TRP A 135 7.28 -8.19 7.12
CA TRP A 135 8.43 -8.33 8.02
C TRP A 135 9.76 -8.42 7.27
N THR A 136 9.83 -9.23 6.21
CA THR A 136 11.04 -9.38 5.39
C THR A 136 11.47 -8.05 4.79
N CYS A 137 10.53 -7.31 4.18
CA CYS A 137 10.78 -5.97 3.66
C CYS A 137 11.24 -5.00 4.77
N THR A 138 10.62 -5.07 5.94
CA THR A 138 10.99 -4.24 7.11
C THR A 138 12.43 -4.49 7.54
N PHE A 139 12.86 -5.75 7.62
CA PHE A 139 14.22 -6.10 7.98
C PHE A 139 15.24 -5.60 6.95
N ILE A 140 14.94 -5.73 5.65
CA ILE A 140 15.81 -5.23 4.58
C ILE A 140 15.96 -3.70 4.69
N VAL A 141 14.85 -2.97 4.82
CA VAL A 141 14.85 -1.51 4.94
C VAL A 141 15.61 -1.05 6.18
N LEU A 142 15.42 -1.70 7.32
CA LEU A 142 16.13 -1.34 8.55
C LEU A 142 17.61 -1.71 8.48
N ALA A 143 17.96 -2.88 7.96
CA ALA A 143 19.36 -3.30 7.87
C ALA A 143 20.18 -2.30 7.03
N ILE A 144 19.65 -1.92 5.86
CA ILE A 144 20.33 -0.96 4.97
C ILE A 144 20.26 0.46 5.53
N GLY A 145 19.14 0.86 6.15
CA GLY A 145 19.00 2.19 6.75
C GLY A 145 19.90 2.39 7.98
N PHE A 146 20.06 1.37 8.82
CA PHE A 146 21.02 1.42 9.93
C PHE A 146 22.46 1.39 9.42
N PHE A 147 22.75 0.62 8.36
CA PHE A 147 24.09 0.61 7.76
C PHE A 147 24.46 1.98 7.17
N GLU A 148 23.56 2.60 6.41
CA GLU A 148 23.71 3.97 5.90
C GLU A 148 23.93 4.98 7.04
N PHE A 149 23.13 4.88 8.11
CA PHE A 149 23.20 5.83 9.22
C PHE A 149 24.45 5.68 10.09
N LEU A 150 24.87 4.43 10.37
CA LEU A 150 25.99 4.15 11.27
C LEU A 150 27.35 4.15 10.57
N PHE A 151 27.40 3.80 9.28
CA PHE A 151 28.62 3.66 8.49
C PHE A 151 28.54 4.49 7.21
N LEU A 152 28.21 5.77 7.36
CA LEU A 152 27.94 6.66 6.24
C LEU A 152 29.09 6.72 5.22
N ASP A 153 30.34 6.81 5.68
CA ASP A 153 31.51 6.90 4.79
C ASP A 153 31.67 5.64 3.93
N LEU A 154 31.43 4.46 4.52
CA LEU A 154 31.47 3.19 3.77
C LEU A 154 30.28 3.06 2.83
N TYR A 155 29.11 3.54 3.26
CA TYR A 155 27.91 3.55 2.44
C TYR A 155 28.08 4.43 1.20
N THR A 156 28.57 5.66 1.34
CA THR A 156 28.72 6.61 0.23
C THR A 156 29.87 6.28 -0.71
N GLN A 157 30.84 5.47 -0.26
CA GLN A 157 31.83 4.84 -1.15
C GLN A 157 31.20 3.75 -2.02
N ALA A 158 30.24 3.00 -1.46
CA ALA A 158 29.57 1.93 -2.19
C ALA A 158 28.37 2.41 -3.02
N VAL A 159 27.73 3.53 -2.65
CA VAL A 159 26.50 4.03 -3.24
C VAL A 159 26.57 5.55 -3.40
N ASP A 160 26.81 6.00 -4.63
CA ASP A 160 26.60 7.38 -5.05
C ASP A 160 25.15 7.56 -5.49
N ILE A 161 24.31 8.05 -4.57
CA ILE A 161 22.91 8.31 -4.82
C ILE A 161 22.75 9.47 -5.79
N PHE A 162 23.48 10.57 -5.57
CA PHE A 162 23.36 11.75 -6.43
C PHE A 162 23.74 11.42 -7.88
N GLY A 163 24.91 10.78 -8.09
CA GLY A 163 25.34 10.34 -9.40
C GLY A 163 24.37 9.36 -10.07
N TYR A 164 23.73 8.46 -9.30
CA TYR A 164 22.67 7.62 -9.82
C TYR A 164 21.44 8.40 -10.30
N TYR A 165 21.01 9.42 -9.54
CA TYR A 165 19.85 10.25 -9.91
C TYR A 165 20.13 11.19 -11.09
N VAL A 166 21.38 11.63 -11.27
CA VAL A 166 21.85 12.33 -12.47
C VAL A 166 21.88 11.38 -13.67
N ALA A 167 22.47 10.20 -13.52
CA ALA A 167 22.63 9.24 -14.62
C ALA A 167 21.29 8.70 -15.16
N ARG A 168 20.26 8.62 -14.30
CA ARG A 168 18.89 8.27 -14.70
C ARG A 168 18.05 9.46 -15.21
N GLY A 169 18.62 10.66 -15.28
CA GLY A 169 17.98 11.85 -15.86
C GLY A 169 16.92 12.52 -14.98
N THR A 170 16.95 12.32 -13.65
CA THR A 170 15.96 12.90 -12.73
C THR A 170 16.44 14.11 -11.95
N LEU A 171 17.76 14.32 -11.89
CA LEU A 171 18.39 15.50 -11.32
C LEU A 171 19.38 16.07 -12.33
N GLU A 172 19.53 17.39 -12.32
CA GLU A 172 20.62 18.08 -13.01
C GLU A 172 21.84 18.19 -12.08
N ILE A 173 23.02 18.36 -12.67
CA ILE A 173 24.28 18.46 -11.89
C ILE A 173 24.23 19.65 -10.92
N ASP A 174 23.53 20.72 -11.32
CA ASP A 174 23.39 21.97 -10.55
C ASP A 174 22.37 21.87 -9.41
N ASP A 175 21.60 20.77 -9.31
CA ASP A 175 20.64 20.54 -8.21
C ASP A 175 21.32 20.17 -6.88
N ASN A 176 22.64 20.00 -6.85
CA ASN A 176 23.36 19.63 -5.63
C ASN A 176 23.56 20.84 -4.71
N PHE A 177 22.73 20.96 -3.66
CA PHE A 177 22.87 22.00 -2.65
C PHE A 177 24.14 21.89 -1.80
N ILE A 178 24.83 20.75 -1.81
CA ILE A 178 26.10 20.53 -1.09
C ILE A 178 27.14 19.99 -2.07
N GLU A 179 28.08 20.84 -2.48
CA GLU A 179 29.17 20.44 -3.36
C GLU A 179 29.90 19.20 -2.81
N GLY A 180 29.98 18.14 -3.64
CA GLY A 180 30.65 16.89 -3.29
C GLY A 180 29.84 15.89 -2.45
N SER A 181 28.56 16.15 -2.18
CA SER A 181 27.68 15.18 -1.52
C SER A 181 27.18 14.11 -2.50
N ASN A 182 27.46 12.85 -2.17
CA ASN A 182 26.93 11.66 -2.86
C ASN A 182 25.49 11.30 -2.43
N LEU A 183 24.94 11.99 -1.43
CA LEU A 183 23.59 11.73 -0.92
C LEU A 183 22.53 12.45 -1.76
N PHE A 184 21.31 11.92 -1.75
CA PHE A 184 20.17 12.59 -2.40
C PHE A 184 19.96 14.00 -1.85
N VAL A 185 19.50 14.92 -2.68
CA VAL A 185 19.31 16.36 -2.44
C VAL A 185 18.57 16.69 -1.13
N SER A 186 17.67 15.82 -0.69
CA SER A 186 16.90 15.99 0.55
C SER A 186 17.43 15.21 1.76
N SER A 187 18.59 14.57 1.67
CA SER A 187 19.18 13.71 2.71
C SER A 187 19.93 14.49 3.78
N THR A 188 20.28 15.74 3.50
CA THR A 188 20.93 16.64 4.45
C THR A 188 19.98 17.75 4.85
N ARG A 189 19.82 17.96 6.16
CA ARG A 189 19.02 19.06 6.71
C ARG A 189 19.90 20.16 7.29
N VAL A 190 20.26 21.10 6.42
CA VAL A 190 20.99 22.30 6.80
C VAL A 190 20.08 23.18 7.68
N GLY A 191 20.57 23.56 8.86
CA GLY A 191 19.86 24.47 9.78
C GLY A 191 19.09 23.83 10.95
N GLY A 192 19.41 22.60 11.36
CA GLY A 192 18.96 22.04 12.66
C GLY A 192 17.46 21.72 12.76
N ARG A 193 16.83 21.36 11.64
CA ARG A 193 15.40 21.00 11.59
C ARG A 193 15.18 19.49 11.79
N ASN A 194 15.96 18.82 12.62
CA ASN A 194 15.85 17.37 12.79
C ASN A 194 14.82 17.04 13.88
N PHE A 195 14.29 15.82 13.90
CA PHE A 195 13.46 15.36 15.04
C PHE A 195 14.23 15.41 16.35
N PHE A 196 15.51 15.02 16.30
CA PHE A 196 16.40 14.99 17.44
C PHE A 196 17.76 15.54 17.01
N ASP A 197 18.17 16.64 17.63
CA ASP A 197 19.42 17.32 17.27
C ASP A 197 20.66 16.42 17.44
N PHE A 198 20.60 15.45 18.37
CA PHE A 198 21.70 14.51 18.61
C PHE A 198 21.88 13.47 17.50
N LEU A 199 20.88 13.24 16.64
CA LEU A 199 20.99 12.30 15.51
C LEU A 199 21.76 12.91 14.32
N GLY A 200 22.20 14.16 14.43
CA GLY A 200 22.90 14.86 13.35
C GLY A 200 21.96 15.30 12.23
N GLN A 201 22.54 15.79 11.14
CA GLN A 201 21.81 16.38 10.00
C GLN A 201 21.52 15.39 8.87
N ILE A 202 21.88 14.12 9.05
CA ILE A 202 21.78 13.08 8.04
C ILE A 202 20.44 12.36 8.17
N ARG A 203 19.75 12.19 7.06
CA ARG A 203 18.48 11.47 6.96
C ARG A 203 18.71 10.19 6.18
N ALA A 204 18.44 9.05 6.80
CA ALA A 204 18.56 7.76 6.13
C ALA A 204 17.50 7.65 5.03
N SER A 205 17.90 7.05 3.92
CA SER A 205 17.09 6.83 2.73
C SER A 205 16.88 5.34 2.43
N SER A 206 17.76 4.50 2.98
CA SER A 206 17.79 3.05 2.87
C SER A 206 17.74 2.59 1.40
N VAL A 207 17.12 1.45 1.12
CA VAL A 207 16.89 0.91 -0.23
C VAL A 207 16.07 1.84 -1.13
N PHE A 208 15.40 2.84 -0.56
CA PHE A 208 14.54 3.74 -1.32
C PHE A 208 15.30 4.88 -1.97
N LEU A 209 16.53 5.14 -1.54
CA LEU A 209 17.42 6.24 -1.97
C LEU A 209 16.84 7.66 -1.74
N GLU A 210 15.64 7.74 -1.17
CA GLU A 210 14.94 8.96 -0.82
C GLU A 210 14.39 8.85 0.61
N PRO A 211 14.73 9.77 1.52
CA PRO A 211 14.20 9.77 2.88
C PRO A 211 12.66 9.89 2.94
N VAL A 212 12.04 10.59 1.98
CA VAL A 212 10.58 10.75 1.92
C VAL A 212 9.88 9.40 1.71
N THR A 213 10.40 8.58 0.79
CA THR A 213 9.84 7.24 0.53
C THR A 213 10.03 6.34 1.75
N MET A 214 11.18 6.42 2.44
CA MET A 214 11.40 5.67 3.69
C MET A 214 10.38 6.04 4.77
N GLY A 215 10.07 7.33 4.93
CA GLY A 215 8.99 7.81 5.80
C GLY A 215 7.61 7.25 5.44
N ASN A 216 7.29 7.21 4.15
CA ASN A 216 6.03 6.64 3.65
C ASN A 216 5.94 5.13 3.91
N PHE A 217 7.05 4.40 3.76
CA PHE A 217 7.13 3.00 4.15
C PHE A 217 6.88 2.81 5.65
N GLY A 218 7.45 3.66 6.51
CA GLY A 218 7.15 3.64 7.95
C GLY A 218 5.66 3.86 8.25
N ALA A 219 5.02 4.80 7.57
CA ALA A 219 3.57 5.00 7.68
C ALA A 219 2.76 3.77 7.21
N PHE A 220 3.21 3.08 6.16
CA PHE A 220 2.63 1.80 5.75
C PHE A 220 2.78 0.70 6.82
N LEU A 221 3.93 0.59 7.49
CA LEU A 221 4.11 -0.37 8.58
C LEU A 221 3.15 -0.09 9.74
N CYS A 222 2.95 1.18 10.08
CA CYS A 222 1.96 1.61 11.07
C CYS A 222 0.54 1.18 10.65
N LEU A 223 0.16 1.44 9.39
CA LEU A 223 -1.12 0.98 8.84
C LEU A 223 -1.29 -0.53 8.96
N TRP A 224 -0.29 -1.31 8.53
CA TRP A 224 -0.36 -2.77 8.57
C TRP A 224 -0.48 -3.29 10.00
N ALA A 225 0.30 -2.72 10.92
CA ALA A 225 0.21 -3.02 12.34
C ALA A 225 -1.18 -2.66 12.89
N LEU A 226 -1.76 -1.50 12.57
CA LEU A 226 -3.09 -1.11 13.04
C LEU A 226 -4.20 -2.05 12.55
N PHE A 227 -4.10 -2.49 11.29
CA PHE A 227 -5.01 -3.45 10.68
C PHE A 227 -4.90 -4.85 11.32
N ARG A 228 -3.68 -5.40 11.43
CA ARG A 228 -3.42 -6.80 11.83
C ARG A 228 -3.42 -7.00 13.35
N LYS A 229 -4.59 -6.85 13.98
CA LYS A 229 -4.75 -7.03 15.44
C LYS A 229 -4.27 -8.40 15.97
N GLY A 230 -4.37 -9.46 15.17
CA GLY A 230 -3.98 -10.83 15.52
C GLY A 230 -2.57 -11.26 15.11
N MET A 231 -1.76 -10.37 14.50
CA MET A 231 -0.42 -10.71 14.04
C MET A 231 0.57 -10.82 15.20
N HIS A 232 1.43 -11.83 15.14
CA HIS A 232 2.51 -12.01 16.11
C HIS A 232 3.50 -10.84 16.05
N HIS A 233 3.97 -10.39 17.22
CA HIS A 233 4.85 -9.22 17.35
C HIS A 233 4.35 -7.92 16.69
N ARG A 234 3.02 -7.75 16.56
CA ARG A 234 2.40 -6.52 16.02
C ARG A 234 2.95 -5.22 16.64
N ILE A 235 3.13 -5.19 17.97
CA ILE A 235 3.65 -4.01 18.66
C ILE A 235 5.10 -3.73 18.26
N LEU A 236 5.91 -4.78 18.05
CA LEU A 236 7.27 -4.61 17.52
C LEU A 236 7.23 -3.99 16.12
N LEU A 237 6.35 -4.45 15.22
CA LEU A 237 6.22 -3.83 13.89
C LEU A 237 5.82 -2.34 14.00
N LEU A 238 4.93 -2.00 14.94
CA LEU A 238 4.54 -0.61 15.19
C LEU A 238 5.71 0.22 15.71
N VAL A 239 6.53 -0.31 16.64
CA VAL A 239 7.74 0.37 17.10
C VAL A 239 8.73 0.56 15.95
N LEU A 240 8.94 -0.47 15.14
CA LEU A 240 9.83 -0.38 13.96
C LEU A 240 9.32 0.62 12.93
N ALA A 241 8.01 0.78 12.76
CA ALA A 241 7.43 1.84 11.93
C ALA A 241 7.92 3.24 12.36
N PHE A 242 7.91 3.51 13.67
CA PHE A 242 8.42 4.77 14.22
C PHE A 242 9.94 4.88 14.10
N VAL A 243 10.68 3.80 14.29
CA VAL A 243 12.14 3.78 14.07
C VAL A 243 12.46 4.18 12.62
N VAL A 244 11.78 3.61 11.63
CA VAL A 244 11.95 3.96 10.21
C VAL A 244 11.66 5.46 9.98
N ILE A 245 10.57 5.98 10.55
CA ILE A 245 10.18 7.40 10.40
C ILE A 245 11.23 8.34 11.03
N VAL A 246 11.77 7.97 12.20
CA VAL A 246 12.79 8.75 12.90
C VAL A 246 14.11 8.72 12.14
N LEU A 247 14.55 7.55 11.67
CA LEU A 247 15.77 7.41 10.85
C LEU A 247 15.73 8.25 9.56
N ALA A 248 14.56 8.32 8.93
CA ALA A 248 14.34 9.12 7.72
C ALA A 248 14.07 10.62 7.99
N ASP A 249 13.97 11.00 9.27
CA ASP A 249 13.51 12.32 9.73
C ASP A 249 12.22 12.80 9.03
N ALA A 250 11.29 11.85 8.84
CA ALA A 250 10.12 12.00 7.98
C ALA A 250 8.89 12.49 8.75
N ARG A 251 8.84 13.78 9.07
CA ARG A 251 7.72 14.45 9.78
C ARG A 251 6.35 14.17 9.16
N PHE A 252 6.28 14.20 7.84
CA PHE A 252 5.05 13.87 7.13
C PHE A 252 4.55 12.45 7.46
N GLY A 253 5.44 11.45 7.48
CA GLY A 253 5.10 10.08 7.87
C GLY A 253 4.52 9.99 9.27
N MET A 254 5.01 10.80 10.22
CA MET A 254 4.44 10.87 11.58
C MET A 254 3.02 11.43 11.60
N PHE A 255 2.73 12.49 10.82
CA PHE A 255 1.36 13.01 10.68
C PHE A 255 0.42 11.97 10.06
N VAL A 256 0.89 11.24 9.03
CA VAL A 256 0.12 10.15 8.43
C VAL A 256 -0.19 9.09 9.48
N CYS A 257 0.79 8.67 10.29
CA CYS A 257 0.56 7.73 11.40
C CYS A 257 -0.53 8.24 12.36
N PHE A 258 -0.49 9.51 12.77
CA PHE A 258 -1.53 10.09 13.63
C PHE A 258 -2.93 9.95 13.01
N PHE A 259 -3.10 10.34 11.74
CA PHE A 259 -4.38 10.21 11.05
C PHE A 259 -4.80 8.75 10.86
N LEU A 260 -3.87 7.81 10.75
CA LEU A 260 -4.18 6.38 10.71
C LEU A 260 -4.76 5.87 12.05
N PHE A 261 -4.29 6.37 13.20
CA PHE A 261 -4.93 6.04 14.48
C PHE A 261 -6.36 6.59 14.56
N VAL A 262 -6.58 7.82 14.10
CA VAL A 262 -7.93 8.43 14.02
C VAL A 262 -8.82 7.60 13.09
N ALA A 263 -8.31 7.25 11.91
CA ALA A 263 -9.02 6.43 10.93
C ALA A 263 -9.34 5.03 11.46
N ALA A 264 -8.44 4.41 12.24
CA ALA A 264 -8.68 3.11 12.87
C ALA A 264 -9.86 3.13 13.83
N GLY A 265 -10.04 4.25 14.56
CA GLY A 265 -11.21 4.46 15.42
C GLY A 265 -12.50 4.71 14.62
N ALA A 266 -12.40 5.50 13.55
CA ALA A 266 -13.54 5.89 12.72
C ALA A 266 -14.00 4.79 11.73
N ALA A 267 -13.14 3.83 11.41
CA ALA A 267 -13.35 2.83 10.34
C ALA A 267 -14.67 2.06 10.44
N TYR A 268 -15.14 1.78 11.66
CA TYR A 268 -16.39 1.04 11.90
C TYR A 268 -17.64 1.93 11.99
N LEU A 269 -17.45 3.24 12.14
CA LEU A 269 -18.53 4.22 12.31
C LEU A 269 -18.89 4.91 11.00
N VAL A 270 -17.90 5.08 10.13
CA VAL A 270 -18.01 5.86 8.90
C VAL A 270 -18.47 4.96 7.74
N PRO A 271 -19.59 5.26 7.07
CA PRO A 271 -20.04 4.50 5.92
C PRO A 271 -19.04 4.55 4.77
N ARG A 272 -18.99 3.46 3.98
CA ARG A 272 -18.08 3.28 2.84
C ARG A 272 -18.06 4.44 1.86
N PHE A 273 -19.22 5.07 1.63
CA PHE A 273 -19.35 6.20 0.73
C PHE A 273 -18.53 7.42 1.18
N LEU A 274 -18.43 7.68 2.49
CA LEU A 274 -17.62 8.81 2.99
C LEU A 274 -16.12 8.57 2.78
N TRP A 275 -15.66 7.32 2.89
CA TRP A 275 -14.29 6.97 2.51
C TRP A 275 -14.05 7.18 1.01
N TRP A 276 -15.04 6.89 0.16
CA TRP A 276 -14.97 7.18 -1.28
C TRP A 276 -14.88 8.69 -1.55
N CYS A 277 -15.62 9.53 -0.83
CA CYS A 277 -15.60 10.98 -0.98
C CYS A 277 -14.29 11.66 -0.52
N LEU A 278 -13.46 10.98 0.29
CA LEU A 278 -12.32 11.62 0.95
C LEU A 278 -11.30 12.25 -0.02
N PRO A 279 -10.69 11.52 -0.99
CA PRO A 279 -9.75 12.15 -1.91
C PRO A 279 -10.37 13.23 -2.82
N PRO A 280 -11.57 13.06 -3.42
CA PRO A 280 -12.23 14.16 -4.14
C PRO A 280 -12.41 15.42 -3.29
N LEU A 281 -12.76 15.24 -2.01
CA LEU A 281 -12.91 16.36 -1.08
C LEU A 281 -11.57 17.04 -0.78
N ILE A 282 -10.49 16.28 -0.63
CA ILE A 282 -9.13 16.83 -0.45
C ILE A 282 -8.70 17.62 -1.70
N VAL A 283 -8.87 17.04 -2.89
CA VAL A 283 -8.54 17.71 -4.16
C VAL A 283 -9.32 19.01 -4.31
N PHE A 284 -10.62 18.98 -4.02
CA PHE A 284 -11.47 20.17 -4.06
C PHE A 284 -11.02 21.22 -3.02
N ALA A 285 -10.74 20.80 -1.79
CA ALA A 285 -10.27 21.71 -0.73
C ALA A 285 -8.93 22.36 -1.09
N LEU A 286 -7.99 21.61 -1.65
CA LEU A 286 -6.71 22.13 -2.16
C LEU A 286 -6.94 23.12 -3.31
N ALA A 287 -7.82 22.80 -4.25
CA ALA A 287 -8.12 23.69 -5.37
C ALA A 287 -8.75 25.00 -4.90
N VAL A 288 -9.71 24.95 -3.98
CA VAL A 288 -10.33 26.17 -3.40
C VAL A 288 -9.29 26.97 -2.61
N PHE A 289 -8.51 26.30 -1.76
CA PHE A 289 -7.50 26.97 -0.93
C PHE A 289 -6.43 27.67 -1.77
N GLY A 290 -5.89 27.00 -2.80
CA GLY A 290 -4.89 27.58 -3.69
C GLY A 290 -5.42 28.77 -4.50
N GLY A 291 -6.71 28.74 -4.87
CA GLY A 291 -7.37 29.86 -5.56
C GLY A 291 -7.66 31.06 -4.66
N LEU A 292 -7.91 30.83 -3.37
CA LEU A 292 -8.12 31.90 -2.38
C LEU A 292 -6.81 32.54 -1.91
N PHE A 293 -5.71 31.79 -1.93
CA PHE A 293 -4.41 32.22 -1.39
C PHE A 293 -3.24 31.94 -2.36
N PRO A 294 -3.22 32.55 -3.56
CA PRO A 294 -2.22 32.26 -4.58
C PRO A 294 -0.80 32.71 -4.18
N ASP A 295 -0.68 33.82 -3.45
CA ASP A 295 0.63 34.43 -3.14
C ASP A 295 1.19 34.01 -1.77
N LEU A 296 0.56 33.06 -1.09
CA LEU A 296 0.96 32.66 0.25
C LEU A 296 2.30 31.90 0.20
N PRO A 297 3.39 32.42 0.80
CA PRO A 297 4.66 31.73 0.77
C PRO A 297 4.57 30.40 1.53
N TRP A 298 5.29 29.40 1.03
CA TRP A 298 5.34 28.09 1.67
C TRP A 298 6.72 27.83 2.30
N ALA A 299 6.74 27.00 3.33
CA ALA A 299 7.95 26.53 4.00
C ALA A 299 7.95 25.00 4.04
N ASP A 300 9.11 24.35 4.22
CA ASP A 300 9.17 22.88 4.34
C ASP A 300 8.67 22.35 5.71
N ASN A 301 7.40 22.63 6.01
CA ASN A 301 6.64 22.09 7.14
C ASN A 301 5.30 21.55 6.61
N PHE A 302 4.51 20.91 7.47
CA PHE A 302 3.26 20.27 7.04
C PHE A 302 2.30 21.25 6.35
N ILE A 303 2.10 22.43 6.94
CA ILE A 303 1.21 23.46 6.39
C ILE A 303 1.75 23.98 5.06
N GLY A 304 3.05 24.26 4.97
CA GLY A 304 3.66 24.73 3.73
C GLY A 304 3.63 23.69 2.62
N ARG A 305 3.76 22.39 2.91
CA ARG A 305 3.54 21.34 1.89
C ARG A 305 2.10 21.27 1.41
N LEU A 306 1.13 21.57 2.28
CA LEU A 306 -0.29 21.69 1.89
C LEU A 306 -0.53 22.92 1.00
N ILE A 307 0.09 24.05 1.33
CA ILE A 307 0.08 25.27 0.50
C ILE A 307 0.71 24.98 -0.87
N HIS A 308 1.89 24.37 -0.89
CA HIS A 308 2.58 23.99 -2.12
C HIS A 308 1.73 23.04 -2.99
N ALA A 309 1.13 22.01 -2.39
CA ALA A 309 0.20 21.12 -3.08
C ALA A 309 -1.00 21.88 -3.67
N SER A 310 -1.55 22.84 -2.93
CA SER A 310 -2.67 23.68 -3.39
C SER A 310 -2.29 24.56 -4.58
N HIS A 311 -1.05 25.08 -4.61
CA HIS A 311 -0.53 25.86 -5.72
C HIS A 311 -0.29 24.99 -6.95
N LEU A 312 0.30 23.80 -6.79
CA LEU A 312 0.44 22.83 -7.89
C LEU A 312 -0.91 22.44 -8.49
N GLN A 313 -1.97 22.38 -7.68
CA GLN A 313 -3.32 22.10 -8.15
C GLN A 313 -3.86 23.22 -9.08
N GLN A 314 -3.44 24.47 -8.90
CA GLN A 314 -3.83 25.60 -9.77
C GLN A 314 -3.19 25.54 -11.15
N LEU A 315 -2.10 24.77 -11.32
CA LEU A 315 -1.43 24.61 -12.61
C LEU A 315 -2.20 23.69 -13.57
N ILE A 316 -3.24 22.99 -13.06
CA ILE A 316 -4.03 22.06 -13.86
C ILE A 316 -5.03 22.84 -14.71
N THR A 317 -4.76 22.88 -16.02
CA THR A 317 -5.67 23.43 -17.02
C THR A 317 -6.86 22.48 -17.29
N LEU A 318 -7.90 22.98 -17.96
CA LEU A 318 -9.13 22.21 -18.19
C LEU A 318 -8.90 20.95 -19.05
N ASP A 319 -8.02 21.02 -20.04
CA ASP A 319 -7.57 19.89 -20.86
C ASP A 319 -6.72 18.89 -20.06
N ALA A 320 -5.85 19.38 -19.17
CA ALA A 320 -5.07 18.56 -18.26
C ALA A 320 -5.95 17.81 -17.24
N LEU A 321 -7.10 18.37 -16.85
CA LEU A 321 -8.10 17.72 -16.00
C LEU A 321 -8.64 16.41 -16.60
N PHE A 322 -8.75 16.36 -17.94
CA PHE A 322 -9.14 15.16 -18.69
C PHE A 322 -7.95 14.32 -19.13
N GLY A 323 -6.74 14.69 -18.71
CA GLY A 323 -5.51 13.99 -19.05
C GLY A 323 -5.06 14.18 -20.49
N LEU A 324 -5.52 15.21 -21.20
CA LEU A 324 -5.15 15.45 -22.61
C LEU A 324 -3.82 16.18 -22.77
N ARG A 325 -3.36 16.84 -21.71
CA ARG A 325 -2.17 17.68 -21.70
C ARG A 325 -1.16 17.21 -20.64
N PRO A 326 -0.12 16.44 -21.02
CA PRO A 326 0.80 15.83 -20.06
C PRO A 326 1.99 16.72 -19.63
N ASP A 327 2.20 17.87 -20.28
CA ASP A 327 3.35 18.79 -20.19
C ASP A 327 3.22 19.83 -19.05
N VAL A 328 2.64 19.45 -17.91
CA VAL A 328 2.65 20.32 -16.73
C VAL A 328 3.97 20.13 -15.97
N PRO A 329 4.81 21.17 -15.80
CA PRO A 329 6.11 21.02 -15.18
C PRO A 329 5.99 20.62 -13.70
N PHE A 330 6.81 19.64 -13.32
CA PHE A 330 7.11 19.19 -11.96
C PHE A 330 5.91 19.02 -11.00
N LEU A 331 5.10 17.98 -11.24
CA LEU A 331 4.02 17.54 -10.34
C LEU A 331 4.44 16.44 -9.35
N ALA A 332 5.74 16.18 -9.18
CA ALA A 332 6.23 15.05 -8.37
C ALA A 332 5.82 15.14 -6.90
N ASP A 333 5.66 16.37 -6.39
CA ASP A 333 5.29 16.67 -5.01
C ASP A 333 3.77 16.86 -4.80
N ASN A 334 2.94 16.57 -5.82
CA ASN A 334 1.49 16.45 -5.68
C ASN A 334 0.97 15.27 -6.51
N GLY A 335 0.77 14.16 -5.81
CA GLY A 335 0.23 12.93 -6.37
C GLY A 335 -1.13 13.07 -7.02
N PHE A 336 -2.05 13.86 -6.45
CA PHE A 336 -3.36 14.07 -7.06
C PHE A 336 -3.26 14.83 -8.38
N ALA A 337 -2.48 15.91 -8.41
CA ALA A 337 -2.26 16.67 -9.63
C ALA A 337 -1.60 15.79 -10.69
N TYR A 338 -0.58 15.01 -10.30
CA TYR A 338 0.04 14.01 -11.17
C TYR A 338 -1.00 13.03 -11.74
N SER A 339 -1.83 12.41 -10.90
CA SER A 339 -2.81 11.43 -11.35
C SER A 339 -3.86 12.02 -12.31
N ILE A 340 -4.31 13.24 -12.02
CA ILE A 340 -5.27 13.97 -12.85
C ILE A 340 -4.66 14.26 -14.23
N VAL A 341 -3.45 14.79 -14.27
CA VAL A 341 -2.75 15.09 -15.54
C VAL A 341 -2.43 13.82 -16.32
N LYS A 342 -2.08 12.73 -15.64
CA LYS A 342 -1.65 11.48 -16.30
C LYS A 342 -2.77 10.54 -16.69
N CYS A 343 -3.92 10.54 -16.02
CA CYS A 343 -5.02 9.58 -16.29
C CYS A 343 -6.39 10.25 -16.36
N GLY A 344 -6.47 11.57 -16.18
CA GLY A 344 -7.72 12.30 -16.11
C GLY A 344 -8.51 12.02 -14.84
N ILE A 345 -9.41 12.94 -14.50
CA ILE A 345 -10.31 12.78 -13.35
C ILE A 345 -11.23 11.56 -13.52
N ILE A 346 -11.63 11.23 -14.75
CA ILE A 346 -12.50 10.09 -15.06
C ILE A 346 -11.78 8.78 -14.75
N GLY A 347 -10.56 8.59 -15.27
CA GLY A 347 -9.76 7.40 -15.00
C GLY A 347 -9.41 7.24 -13.53
N LEU A 348 -9.01 8.34 -12.88
CA LEU A 348 -8.72 8.35 -11.45
C LEU A 348 -9.93 7.97 -10.60
N LEU A 349 -11.10 8.58 -10.84
CA LEU A 349 -12.33 8.26 -10.12
C LEU A 349 -12.80 6.83 -10.38
N ALA A 350 -12.64 6.32 -11.61
CA ALA A 350 -12.99 4.94 -11.94
C ALA A 350 -12.13 3.94 -11.15
N LEU A 351 -10.80 4.11 -11.16
CA LEU A 351 -9.87 3.25 -10.41
C LEU A 351 -10.09 3.38 -8.89
N TRP A 352 -10.33 4.59 -8.40
CA TRP A 352 -10.66 4.83 -7.01
C TRP A 352 -11.95 4.14 -6.58
N THR A 353 -12.99 4.26 -7.41
CA THR A 353 -14.28 3.58 -7.19
C THR A 353 -14.11 2.08 -7.17
N LEU A 354 -13.34 1.52 -8.11
CA LEU A 354 -13.04 0.08 -8.14
C LEU A 354 -12.35 -0.38 -6.86
N PHE A 355 -11.37 0.36 -6.35
CA PHE A 355 -10.68 0.00 -5.11
C PHE A 355 -11.61 0.10 -3.89
N VAL A 356 -12.24 1.26 -3.69
CA VAL A 356 -13.08 1.51 -2.52
C VAL A 356 -14.24 0.54 -2.50
N PHE A 357 -14.88 0.25 -3.63
CA PHE A 357 -16.04 -0.63 -3.74
C PHE A 357 -15.73 -2.10 -4.06
N ALA A 358 -14.46 -2.48 -4.20
CA ALA A 358 -14.08 -3.88 -4.46
C ALA A 358 -14.68 -4.84 -3.41
N PRO A 359 -15.15 -6.04 -3.79
CA PRO A 359 -15.77 -6.98 -2.86
C PRO A 359 -14.88 -7.30 -1.67
N SER A 360 -15.39 -7.09 -0.46
CA SER A 360 -14.69 -7.31 0.82
C SER A 360 -15.32 -8.47 1.56
N ASN A 361 -14.52 -9.46 1.96
CA ASN A 361 -15.04 -10.69 2.60
C ASN A 361 -15.27 -10.56 4.12
N SER A 362 -14.89 -9.44 4.73
CA SER A 362 -15.00 -9.24 6.17
C SER A 362 -15.07 -7.75 6.58
N GLN A 363 -15.54 -7.50 7.80
CA GLN A 363 -15.46 -6.18 8.46
C GLN A 363 -14.00 -5.72 8.64
N GLN A 364 -13.05 -6.65 8.78
CA GLN A 364 -11.63 -6.31 8.87
C GLN A 364 -11.08 -5.80 7.54
N ALA A 365 -11.53 -6.35 6.40
CA ALA A 365 -11.18 -5.82 5.08
C ALA A 365 -11.66 -4.37 4.92
N LEU A 366 -12.88 -4.04 5.39
CA LEU A 366 -13.37 -2.66 5.40
C LEU A 366 -12.51 -1.74 6.28
N HIS A 367 -12.07 -2.23 7.44
CA HIS A 367 -11.13 -1.51 8.30
C HIS A 367 -9.80 -1.24 7.59
N PHE A 368 -9.22 -2.23 6.89
CA PHE A 368 -8.03 -2.00 6.06
C PHE A 368 -8.30 -0.93 5.01
N LYS A 369 -9.43 -0.98 4.29
CA LYS A 369 -9.77 0.02 3.26
C LYS A 369 -9.86 1.42 3.85
N ALA A 370 -10.47 1.61 5.01
CA ALA A 370 -10.52 2.92 5.67
C ALA A 370 -9.10 3.47 5.93
N LEU A 371 -8.21 2.63 6.48
CA LEU A 371 -6.81 3.02 6.72
C LEU A 371 -6.06 3.29 5.41
N ALA A 372 -6.22 2.41 4.42
CA ALA A 372 -5.60 2.54 3.10
C ALA A 372 -6.06 3.82 2.40
N VAL A 373 -7.35 4.15 2.46
CA VAL A 373 -7.91 5.37 1.88
C VAL A 373 -7.26 6.61 2.49
N VAL A 374 -7.13 6.66 3.81
CA VAL A 374 -6.47 7.78 4.51
C VAL A 374 -4.99 7.85 4.16
N TYR A 375 -4.29 6.72 4.19
CA TYR A 375 -2.89 6.62 3.81
C TYR A 375 -2.65 7.14 2.39
N ILE A 376 -3.37 6.61 1.40
CA ILE A 376 -3.26 7.01 0.00
C ILE A 376 -3.55 8.50 -0.16
N SER A 377 -4.64 8.98 0.44
CA SER A 377 -5.07 10.37 0.26
C SER A 377 -4.05 11.37 0.81
N LEU A 378 -3.48 11.07 1.98
CA LEU A 378 -2.44 11.92 2.56
C LEU A 378 -1.15 11.84 1.73
N LEU A 379 -0.69 10.64 1.36
CA LEU A 379 0.51 10.49 0.53
C LEU A 379 0.38 11.28 -0.78
N MET A 380 -0.74 11.13 -1.48
CA MET A 380 -1.02 11.81 -2.75
C MET A 380 -1.11 13.33 -2.63
N THR A 381 -1.24 13.87 -1.42
CA THR A 381 -1.21 15.32 -1.20
C THR A 381 0.20 15.89 -1.38
N VAL A 382 1.25 15.15 -1.02
CA VAL A 382 2.63 15.69 -0.93
C VAL A 382 3.67 14.92 -1.74
N SER A 383 3.27 13.83 -2.39
CA SER A 383 4.18 13.01 -3.19
C SER A 383 3.41 12.08 -4.13
N ASN A 384 4.00 11.77 -5.28
CA ASN A 384 3.54 10.69 -6.16
C ASN A 384 4.13 9.30 -5.82
N SER A 385 4.82 9.14 -4.67
CA SER A 385 5.52 7.90 -4.30
C SER A 385 4.62 6.66 -4.22
N PHE A 386 3.31 6.84 -4.12
CA PHE A 386 2.31 5.77 -4.18
C PHE A 386 2.31 5.00 -5.51
N TYR A 387 2.82 5.61 -6.58
CA TYR A 387 2.99 4.96 -7.89
C TYR A 387 4.36 4.32 -8.05
N SER A 388 5.33 4.65 -7.19
CA SER A 388 6.66 4.07 -7.28
C SER A 388 6.62 2.60 -6.89
N ILE A 389 7.06 1.72 -7.79
CA ILE A 389 7.00 0.26 -7.61
C ILE A 389 7.67 -0.21 -6.31
N LYS A 390 8.70 0.53 -5.83
CA LYS A 390 9.45 0.25 -4.61
C LYS A 390 8.61 0.17 -3.34
N LEU A 391 7.51 0.90 -3.29
CA LEU A 391 6.56 0.90 -2.15
C LEU A 391 5.20 0.33 -2.56
N ALA A 392 4.74 0.70 -3.75
CA ALA A 392 3.43 0.35 -4.26
C ALA A 392 3.22 -1.17 -4.37
N ALA A 393 4.24 -1.91 -4.81
CA ALA A 393 4.15 -3.36 -4.96
C ALA A 393 3.76 -4.07 -3.66
N LEU A 394 4.47 -3.78 -2.57
CA LEU A 394 4.19 -4.37 -1.26
C LEU A 394 2.83 -3.92 -0.72
N PHE A 395 2.53 -2.62 -0.80
CA PHE A 395 1.26 -2.06 -0.34
C PHE A 395 0.06 -2.73 -1.02
N TRP A 396 0.11 -2.86 -2.34
CA TRP A 396 -1.02 -3.39 -3.11
C TRP A 396 -1.17 -4.91 -2.96
N VAL A 397 -0.07 -5.66 -2.80
CA VAL A 397 -0.14 -7.08 -2.38
C VAL A 397 -0.82 -7.20 -1.03
N ALA A 398 -0.42 -6.38 -0.06
CA ALA A 398 -1.00 -6.36 1.27
C ALA A 398 -2.51 -5.99 1.22
N ALA A 399 -2.88 -5.01 0.39
CA ALA A 399 -4.28 -4.62 0.18
C ALA A 399 -5.14 -5.74 -0.42
N GLY A 400 -4.63 -6.43 -1.44
CA GLY A 400 -5.33 -7.58 -2.02
C GLY A 400 -5.49 -8.73 -1.03
N ALA A 401 -4.45 -9.02 -0.23
CA ALA A 401 -4.49 -10.07 0.79
C ALA A 401 -5.48 -9.73 1.93
N ALA A 402 -5.55 -8.46 2.33
CA ALA A 402 -6.51 -7.99 3.32
C ALA A 402 -7.97 -8.16 2.86
N ASP A 403 -8.27 -7.92 1.57
CA ASP A 403 -9.63 -7.97 1.03
C ASP A 403 -10.26 -9.36 1.03
N ILE A 404 -9.43 -10.39 0.86
CA ILE A 404 -9.88 -11.79 0.83
C ILE A 404 -9.90 -12.44 2.23
N MET A 405 -9.40 -11.75 3.26
CA MET A 405 -9.34 -12.28 4.61
C MET A 405 -10.73 -12.66 5.13
N LYS A 406 -10.91 -13.93 5.48
CA LYS A 406 -12.14 -14.45 6.07
C LYS A 406 -12.18 -14.09 7.56
N SER A 407 -13.32 -13.64 8.05
CA SER A 407 -13.51 -13.38 9.48
C SER A 407 -13.42 -14.69 10.27
N SER A 408 -12.48 -14.80 11.22
CA SER A 408 -12.32 -15.98 12.08
C SER A 408 -13.60 -16.37 12.85
N THR A 409 -14.54 -15.43 12.99
CA THR A 409 -15.85 -15.62 13.65
C THR A 409 -16.69 -16.74 13.02
N THR A 410 -16.50 -17.06 11.75
CA THR A 410 -17.31 -18.10 11.07
C THR A 410 -16.85 -19.51 11.41
N ILE A 411 -15.57 -19.71 11.78
CA ILE A 411 -15.02 -21.05 12.08
C ILE A 411 -15.53 -21.54 13.44
N THR A 412 -15.53 -20.67 14.46
CA THR A 412 -16.02 -21.00 15.80
C THR A 412 -17.51 -21.37 15.77
N ARG A 413 -18.34 -20.62 15.04
CA ARG A 413 -19.79 -20.89 14.97
C ARG A 413 -20.13 -22.21 14.26
N ARG A 414 -19.29 -22.66 13.31
CA ARG A 414 -19.48 -23.95 12.62
C ARG A 414 -18.96 -25.12 13.45
N GLN A 415 -17.89 -24.92 14.21
CA GLN A 415 -17.39 -25.91 15.18
C GLN A 415 -18.33 -26.05 16.38
N ASP A 416 -18.88 -24.95 16.90
CA ASP A 416 -19.86 -24.97 18.01
C ASP A 416 -21.22 -25.55 17.57
N ALA A 417 -21.62 -25.32 16.31
CA ALA A 417 -22.84 -25.92 15.74
C ALA A 417 -22.66 -27.41 15.42
N ALA A 418 -21.45 -27.84 15.05
CA ALA A 418 -21.12 -29.26 14.84
C ALA A 418 -20.85 -30.01 16.15
N ALA A 419 -20.48 -29.30 17.22
CA ALA A 419 -20.20 -29.87 18.54
C ALA A 419 -21.42 -29.94 19.48
N LYS A 420 -22.62 -29.53 19.03
CA LYS A 420 -23.87 -29.89 19.72
C LYS A 420 -24.33 -31.26 19.21
N PRO A 421 -24.25 -32.33 20.02
CA PRO A 421 -24.98 -33.54 19.70
C PRO A 421 -26.47 -33.18 19.71
N THR A 422 -27.17 -33.59 18.66
CA THR A 422 -28.63 -33.73 18.68
C THR A 422 -29.02 -34.64 19.84
N ALA A 423 -29.23 -34.06 21.01
CA ALA A 423 -29.96 -34.70 22.09
C ALA A 423 -31.41 -34.86 21.61
N SER A 424 -31.72 -36.05 21.14
CA SER A 424 -33.07 -36.55 20.96
C SER A 424 -33.77 -36.51 22.31
N ASN A 425 -34.55 -35.47 22.58
CA ASN A 425 -35.47 -35.47 23.71
C ASN A 425 -36.79 -36.09 23.29
N HIS A 426 -36.85 -37.40 23.56
CA HIS A 426 -38.05 -38.07 24.02
C HIS A 426 -38.73 -37.27 25.16
N ASP A 427 -40.06 -37.26 25.13
CA ASP A 427 -40.98 -37.08 26.25
C ASP A 427 -40.65 -36.07 27.36
N THR A 428 -41.21 -34.87 27.21
CA THR A 428 -41.62 -34.04 28.36
C THR A 428 -43.07 -33.57 28.16
N ARG A 429 -44.01 -34.52 28.20
CA ARG A 429 -45.42 -34.29 28.55
C ARG A 429 -45.69 -34.90 29.93
N SER A 430 -45.27 -34.25 31.02
CA SER A 430 -45.81 -34.56 32.37
C SER A 430 -45.46 -33.55 33.48
N PHE A 431 -44.67 -32.50 33.23
CA PHE A 431 -44.17 -31.67 34.34
C PHE A 431 -45.01 -30.41 34.67
N TRP A 432 -46.18 -30.22 34.06
CA TRP A 432 -47.01 -29.03 34.24
C TRP A 432 -48.29 -29.24 35.07
N SER A 433 -48.57 -30.44 35.62
CA SER A 433 -49.79 -30.67 36.42
C SER A 433 -49.61 -30.58 37.94
N THR A 434 -48.38 -30.55 38.48
CA THR A 434 -48.16 -30.66 39.94
C THR A 434 -47.96 -29.30 40.65
N ARG A 435 -47.83 -28.19 39.92
CA ARG A 435 -47.64 -26.85 40.52
C ARG A 435 -48.92 -26.03 40.70
N GLU A 436 -50.03 -26.39 40.06
CA GLU A 436 -51.32 -25.70 40.23
C GLU A 436 -52.20 -26.30 41.34
N GLN A 437 -52.04 -27.58 41.69
CA GLN A 437 -52.77 -28.18 42.81
C GLN A 437 -52.30 -27.71 44.20
N ASN A 438 -51.05 -27.25 44.34
CA ASN A 438 -50.52 -26.76 45.62
C ASN A 438 -50.81 -25.28 45.89
N ARG A 439 -51.43 -24.55 44.95
CA ARG A 439 -51.83 -23.14 45.13
C ARG A 439 -53.29 -22.96 45.55
N GLN A 440 -54.12 -23.99 45.42
CA GLN A 440 -55.54 -23.94 45.82
C GLN A 440 -55.79 -24.37 47.28
N SER A 441 -54.87 -25.08 47.93
CA SER A 441 -55.00 -25.48 49.36
C SER A 441 -54.62 -24.39 50.36
N LEU A 442 -53.97 -23.31 49.92
CA LEU A 442 -53.50 -22.19 50.76
C LEU A 442 -54.42 -20.96 50.77
N ARG A 443 -55.55 -20.99 50.04
CA ARG A 443 -56.55 -19.90 50.01
C ARG A 443 -57.85 -20.19 50.76
N ALA A 444 -57.90 -21.25 51.56
CA ALA A 444 -59.07 -21.62 52.38
C ALA A 444 -58.83 -21.50 53.90
N ARG A 445 -57.77 -20.80 54.34
CA ARG A 445 -57.49 -20.53 55.76
C ARG A 445 -56.84 -19.16 55.97
N VAL A 446 -57.51 -18.11 55.52
CA VAL A 446 -57.59 -16.72 56.06
C VAL A 446 -58.85 -16.13 55.43
#